data_AF-A0A527RF05-F1
#
_entry.id   AF-A0A527RF05-F1
#
_cell.length_a   1.000
_cell.length_b   1.000
_cell.length_c   1.000
_cell.angle_alpha   90.00
_cell.angle_beta   90.00
_cell.angle_gamma   90.00
#
_symmetry.space_group_name_H-M   'P 1'
#
loop_
_entity.id
_entity.type
_entity.pdbx_description
1 polymer ?
#
loop_
_entity_poly.entity_id
_entity_poly.type
_entity_poly.pdbx_seq_one_letter_code
_entity_poly.pdbx_strand_id
1 'polypeptide(L)' 'IRIKAPTEGETVVHDRVQGEVRFPNKDLDDFIILRSDGNPTYMHAVVVDDHDMGVTHIIRGDDHLTNAARQTVIY' A
#
# COMPACT_ATOMS: atom_id res chain seq x y z
N ILE A 1 12.44 -4.64 -9.11
CA ILE A 1 12.57 -3.38 -8.34
C ILE A 1 11.79 -3.53 -7.04
N ARG A 2 12.38 -3.13 -5.92
CA ARG A 2 11.72 -3.09 -4.60
C ARG A 2 11.61 -1.64 -4.14
N ILE A 3 10.58 -1.35 -3.36
CA ILE A 3 10.46 -0.06 -2.68
C ILE A 3 11.39 -0.06 -1.45
N LYS A 4 11.90 1.12 -1.09
CA LYS A 4 12.62 1.34 0.17
C LYS A 4 11.62 1.86 1.19
N ALA A 5 11.05 0.97 2.00
CA ALA A 5 10.05 1.34 2.99
C ALA A 5 10.71 1.96 4.24
N PRO A 6 10.00 2.83 4.98
CA PRO A 6 10.42 3.23 6.32
C PRO A 6 10.55 2.00 7.23
N THR A 7 11.57 1.97 8.09
CA THR A 7 11.81 0.83 9.01
C THR A 7 11.49 1.14 10.47
N GLU A 8 11.30 2.41 10.81
CA GLU A 8 11.03 2.90 12.15
C GLU A 8 9.73 3.72 12.18
N GLY A 9 9.10 3.81 13.34
CA GLY A 9 7.81 4.48 13.52
C GLY A 9 6.63 3.64 13.04
N GLU A 10 5.56 4.31 12.62
CA GLU A 10 4.30 3.69 12.24
C GLU A 10 3.77 4.29 10.93
N THR A 11 3.11 3.45 10.13
CA THR A 11 2.24 3.87 9.04
C THR A 11 0.80 3.83 9.54
N VAL A 12 0.08 4.94 9.34
CA VAL A 12 -1.30 5.10 9.79
C VAL A 12 -2.24 5.04 8.59
N VAL A 13 -3.23 4.16 8.66
CA VAL A 13 -4.33 4.08 7.69
C VAL A 13 -5.59 4.64 8.35
N HIS A 14 -6.14 5.70 7.76
CA HIS A 14 -7.42 6.29 8.19
C HIS A 14 -8.58 5.60 7.45
N ASP A 15 -8.95 4.41 7.93
CA ASP A 15 -10.05 3.63 7.38
C ASP A 15 -11.41 4.21 7.82
N ARG A 16 -12.38 4.30 6.90
CA ARG A 16 -13.69 4.91 7.21
C ARG A 16 -14.65 3.98 7.97
N VAL A 17 -14.37 2.69 8.02
CA VAL A 17 -15.18 1.68 8.72
C VAL A 17 -14.52 1.30 10.05
N GLN A 18 -13.21 1.02 10.04
CA GLN A 18 -12.44 0.57 11.19
C GLN A 18 -11.79 1.71 11.98
N GLY A 19 -11.79 2.93 11.44
CA GLY A 19 -11.14 4.09 12.06
C GLY A 19 -9.64 4.13 11.80
N GLU A 20 -8.88 4.60 12.79
CA GLU A 20 -7.43 4.69 12.68
C GLU A 20 -6.77 3.34 12.94
N VAL A 21 -6.06 2.81 11.94
CA VAL A 21 -5.30 1.55 12.04
C VAL A 21 -3.82 1.85 11.91
N ARG A 22 -3.03 1.38 12.87
CA ARG A 22 -1.58 1.64 12.95
C ARG A 22 -0.78 0.39 12.66
N PHE A 23 0.18 0.51 11.77
CA PHE A 23 1.10 -0.55 11.38
C PHE A 23 2.52 -0.16 11.78
N PRO A 24 3.22 -0.96 12.61
CA PRO A 24 4.64 -0.74 12.86
C PRO A 24 5.43 -0.84 11.55
N ASN A 25 6.25 0.16 11.24
CA ASN A 25 6.99 0.21 9.98
C ASN A 25 7.97 -0.96 9.83
N LYS A 26 8.46 -1.50 10.95
CA LYS A 26 9.28 -2.72 10.98
C LYS A 26 8.59 -3.97 10.39
N ASP A 27 7.25 -3.97 10.30
CA ASP A 27 6.46 -5.09 9.74
C ASP A 27 6.13 -4.86 8.25
N LEU A 28 6.49 -3.68 7.70
CA LEU A 28 6.27 -3.30 6.31
C LEU A 28 7.58 -3.43 5.51
N ASP A 29 7.98 -4.66 5.21
CA ASP A 29 9.21 -4.96 4.46
C ASP A 29 9.29 -4.26 3.08
N ASP A 30 10.52 -4.13 2.55
CA ASP A 30 10.81 -3.73 1.17
C ASP A 30 10.20 -4.70 0.14
N PHE A 31 8.95 -4.42 -0.24
CA PHE A 31 8.17 -5.26 -1.15
C PHE A 31 8.50 -4.99 -2.63
N ILE A 32 8.25 -6.00 -3.47
CA ILE A 32 8.49 -5.91 -4.91
C ILE A 32 7.40 -5.04 -5.56
N ILE A 33 7.81 -4.02 -6.32
CA ILE A 33 6.91 -3.15 -7.10
C ILE A 33 7.00 -3.42 -8.62
N LEU A 34 8.12 -3.99 -9.07
CA LEU A 34 8.33 -4.41 -10.46
C LEU A 34 9.04 -5.75 -10.49
N ARG A 35 8.45 -6.73 -11.16
CA ARG A 35 9.04 -8.06 -11.36
C ARG A 35 10.17 -7.99 -12.41
N SER A 36 10.99 -9.03 -12.47
CA SER A 36 12.13 -9.11 -13.41
C SER A 36 11.71 -9.22 -14.88
N ASP A 37 10.47 -9.63 -15.14
CA ASP A 37 9.85 -9.68 -16.45
C ASP A 37 9.26 -8.33 -16.91
N GLY A 38 9.41 -7.28 -16.10
CA GLY A 38 8.91 -5.94 -16.39
C GLY A 38 7.46 -5.69 -15.99
N ASN A 39 6.74 -6.67 -15.45
CA ASN A 39 5.35 -6.47 -15.03
C ASN A 39 5.27 -5.87 -13.61
N PRO A 40 4.43 -4.84 -13.39
CA PRO A 40 4.20 -4.31 -12.04
C PRO A 40 3.48 -5.34 -11.16
N THR A 41 3.74 -5.29 -9.86
CA THR A 41 2.97 -6.09 -8.89
C THR A 41 1.63 -5.43 -8.60
N TYR A 42 0.69 -6.19 -8.04
CA TYR A 42 -0.60 -5.63 -7.60
C TYR A 42 -0.40 -4.42 -6.67
N MET A 43 0.58 -4.47 -5.75
CA MET A 43 0.84 -3.35 -4.83
C MET A 43 1.11 -2.04 -5.56
N HIS A 44 1.79 -2.09 -6.70
CA HIS A 44 2.18 -0.91 -7.46
C HIS A 44 1.13 -0.54 -8.52
N ALA A 45 0.67 -1.51 -9.31
CA ALA A 45 -0.23 -1.26 -10.44
C ALA A 45 -1.51 -0.53 -10.02
N VAL A 46 -2.16 -1.01 -8.95
CA VAL A 46 -3.45 -0.42 -8.53
C VAL A 46 -3.30 0.99 -7.99
N VAL A 47 -2.18 1.35 -7.36
CA VAL A 47 -1.95 2.71 -6.87
C VAL A 47 -1.80 3.69 -8.03
N VAL A 48 -1.06 3.28 -9.07
CA VAL A 48 -0.90 4.09 -10.29
C VAL A 48 -2.22 4.21 -11.04
N ASP A 49 -2.94 3.10 -11.24
CA ASP A 49 -4.23 3.10 -11.92
C ASP A 49 -5.27 3.93 -11.16
N ASP A 50 -5.35 3.81 -9.83
CA ASP A 50 -6.26 4.59 -8.99
C ASP A 50 -5.97 6.09 -9.10
N HIS A 51 -4.69 6.48 -9.09
CA HIS A 51 -4.26 7.87 -9.29
C HIS A 51 -4.66 8.37 -10.69
N ASP A 52 -4.33 7.62 -11.75
CA ASP A 52 -4.55 8.02 -13.14
C ASP A 52 -6.04 8.06 -13.50
N MET A 53 -6.86 7.21 -12.89
CA MET A 53 -8.32 7.18 -13.06
C MET A 53 -9.05 8.16 -12.13
N GLY A 54 -8.34 8.83 -11.22
CA GLY A 54 -8.95 9.79 -10.28
C GLY A 54 -9.88 9.11 -9.26
N VAL A 55 -9.54 7.90 -8.82
CA VAL A 55 -10.30 7.18 -7.79
C VAL A 55 -10.24 7.96 -6.48
N THR A 56 -11.42 8.23 -5.89
CA THR A 56 -11.54 9.05 -4.67
C THR A 56 -11.75 8.21 -3.40
N HIS A 57 -12.27 7.00 -3.54
CA HIS A 57 -12.62 6.12 -2.43
C HIS A 57 -12.35 4.67 -2.83
N ILE A 58 -11.49 4.00 -2.06
CA ILE A 58 -11.18 2.58 -2.25
C ILE A 58 -12.02 1.77 -1.27
N ILE A 59 -12.91 0.92 -1.78
CA ILE A 59 -13.77 0.02 -0.99
C ILE A 59 -13.39 -1.42 -1.33
N ARG A 60 -13.01 -2.21 -0.33
CA ARG A 60 -12.52 -3.59 -0.49
C ARG A 60 -12.69 -4.40 0.79
N GLY A 61 -12.42 -5.71 0.72
CA GLY A 61 -12.44 -6.60 1.88
C GLY A 61 -11.38 -6.23 2.95
N ASP A 62 -11.64 -6.64 4.19
CA ASP A 62 -10.75 -6.42 5.34
C ASP A 62 -9.42 -7.17 5.23
N ASP A 63 -9.40 -8.26 4.46
CA ASP A 63 -8.21 -9.01 4.05
C ASP A 63 -7.17 -8.14 3.33
N HIS A 64 -7.59 -7.01 2.76
CA HIS A 64 -6.72 -6.03 2.11
C HIS A 64 -6.21 -4.90 3.03
N LEU A 65 -6.49 -4.93 4.34
CA LEU A 65 -6.07 -3.86 5.25
C LEU A 65 -4.54 -3.71 5.33
N THR A 66 -3.79 -4.82 5.35
CA THR A 66 -2.32 -4.80 5.28
C THR A 66 -1.83 -4.26 3.94
N ASN A 67 -2.56 -4.51 2.85
CA ASN A 67 -2.23 -3.93 1.54
C ASN A 67 -2.43 -2.42 1.56
N ALA A 68 -3.43 -1.91 2.29
CA ALA A 68 -3.62 -0.47 2.48
C ALA A 68 -2.39 0.18 3.09
N ALA A 69 -1.85 -0.40 4.17
CA ALA A 69 -0.63 0.10 4.80
C ALA A 69 0.55 0.12 3.83
N ARG A 70 0.75 -0.98 3.07
CA ARG A 70 1.85 -1.07 2.08
C ARG A 70 1.66 -0.07 0.93
N GLN A 71 0.44 0.11 0.44
CA GLN A 71 0.12 1.03 -0.66
C GLN A 71 0.23 2.50 -0.23
N THR A 72 -0.03 2.83 1.03
CA THR A 72 0.23 4.17 1.59
C THR A 72 1.70 4.57 1.47
N VAL A 73 2.64 3.62 1.46
CA VAL A 73 4.08 3.91 1.26
C VAL A 73 4.40 4.35 -0.19
N ILE A 74 3.51 4.04 -1.14
CA ILE A 74 3.70 4.33 -2.57
C ILE A 74 3.12 5.70 -2.96
N TYR A 75 1.99 6.09 -2.35
CA TYR A 75 1.38 7.41 -2.51
C TYR A 75 2.30 8.55 -2.07
#